data_AF-A0AAV7K6P9-F1
#
_entry.id   AF-A0AAV7K6P9-F1
#
_cell.length_a   1.000
_cell.length_b   1.000
_cell.length_c   1.000
_cell.angle_alpha   90.00
_cell.angle_beta   90.00
_cell.angle_gamma   90.00
#
_symmetry.space_group_name_H-M   'P 1'
#
loop_
_entity.id
_entity.type
_entity.pdbx_description
1 polymer ?
#
loop_
_entity_poly.entity_id
_entity_poly.type
_entity_poly.pdbx_seq_one_letter_code
_entity_poly.pdbx_strand_id
1 'polypeptide(L)'
;MIAAESSIDQKYDVAISTACPSLENILLDTGDTSVQCINFLKEHDLGRATFSVLERMERNRAQAMKPFHGPENVPRLFDLLHIQNDAYIPALYFVTQDTLVANNLEEATRIGMGIGTEGKRYRVVTLSGDVVDKSGTMSGGGKQVSRGRMSANIQQEFSPVQIESLEKDTAKLKHELEEYQKRKRVAESKLSLLQTEVQENESRLQKASLDIDFCSAQCEVYKTQLNELMSNRVTVDPKEVERLEKRYKECQDVYNQIHTKFSKSEAEVEKLDERINAVGADKVQAQQKKINSVKKELDDLKSNISKANVSL
;
A
#
# COMPACT_ATOMS: atom_id res chain seq x y z
N MET A 1 21.57 46.74 32.24
CA MET A 1 22.34 45.73 31.46
C MET A 1 23.72 46.32 31.22
N ILE A 2 24.78 45.50 31.11
CA ILE A 2 26.16 46.01 30.90
C ILE A 2 26.25 46.91 29.66
N ALA A 3 25.55 46.55 28.58
CA ALA A 3 25.47 47.35 27.36
C ALA A 3 25.03 48.81 27.56
N ALA A 4 24.22 49.11 28.58
CA ALA A 4 23.66 50.44 28.80
C ALA A 4 24.70 51.47 29.28
N GLU A 5 25.83 51.01 29.82
CA GLU A 5 26.83 51.87 30.47
C GLU A 5 27.96 52.33 29.52
N SER A 6 27.87 51.98 28.23
CA SER A 6 28.86 52.37 27.22
C SER A 6 28.25 52.46 25.83
N SER A 7 28.96 53.12 24.92
CA SER A 7 28.61 53.18 23.50
C SER A 7 29.82 52.85 22.63
N ILE A 8 29.58 52.51 21.37
CA ILE A 8 30.61 52.16 20.39
C ILE A 8 30.17 52.61 19.00
N ASP A 9 31.14 52.90 18.13
CA ASP A 9 30.87 53.22 16.73
C ASP A 9 30.07 52.09 16.05
N GLN A 10 29.06 52.46 15.27
CA GLN A 10 28.20 51.56 14.52
C GLN A 10 28.96 50.59 13.63
N LYS A 11 30.15 50.98 13.12
CA LYS A 11 31.04 50.10 12.36
C LYS A 11 31.37 48.81 13.10
N TYR A 12 31.46 48.84 14.43
CA TYR A 12 31.85 47.72 15.27
C TYR A 12 30.67 46.98 15.90
N ASP A 13 29.42 47.40 15.64
CA ASP A 13 28.22 46.84 16.26
C ASP A 13 28.10 45.33 16.06
N VAL A 14 28.35 44.84 14.85
CA VAL A 14 28.30 43.40 14.54
C VAL A 14 29.39 42.64 15.31
N ALA A 15 30.60 43.20 15.34
CA ALA A 15 31.75 42.58 15.96
C ALA A 15 31.55 42.44 17.48
N ILE A 16 31.16 43.52 18.14
CA ILE A 16 30.92 43.51 19.59
C ILE A 16 29.69 42.68 19.95
N SER A 17 28.58 42.81 19.21
CA SER A 17 27.37 42.03 19.46
C SER A 17 27.64 40.53 19.32
N THR A 18 28.46 40.12 18.36
CA THR A 18 28.77 38.70 18.16
C THR A 18 29.80 38.18 19.16
N ALA A 19 30.87 38.94 19.43
CA ALA A 19 31.93 38.51 20.34
C ALA A 19 31.51 38.53 21.81
N CYS A 20 30.53 39.36 22.19
CA CYS A 20 30.25 39.66 23.58
C CYS A 20 28.76 39.45 23.93
N PRO A 21 28.24 38.21 23.95
CA PRO A 21 26.86 37.94 24.34
C PRO A 21 26.55 38.37 25.79
N SER A 22 27.56 38.36 26.67
CA SER A 22 27.45 38.78 28.08
C SER A 22 27.09 40.26 28.28
N LEU A 23 27.01 41.07 27.22
CA LEU A 23 26.54 42.46 27.28
C LEU A 23 25.09 42.58 27.76
N GLU A 24 24.28 41.55 27.51
CA GLU A 24 22.88 41.46 27.96
C GLU A 24 22.75 41.13 29.45
N ASN A 25 23.85 40.76 30.12
CA ASN A 25 23.82 40.44 31.55
C ASN A 25 23.36 41.65 32.37
N ILE A 26 22.57 41.38 33.41
CA ILE A 26 22.14 42.39 34.38
C ILE A 26 23.28 42.62 35.36
N LEU A 27 23.76 43.86 35.44
CA LEU A 27 24.83 44.23 36.35
C LEU A 27 24.25 44.48 37.75
N LEU A 28 24.85 43.86 38.75
CA LEU A 28 24.52 44.01 40.17
C LEU A 28 25.77 44.44 40.95
N ASP A 29 25.55 45.05 42.10
CA ASP A 29 26.60 45.55 42.98
C ASP A 29 27.31 44.41 43.73
N THR A 30 26.56 43.55 44.43
CA THR A 30 27.06 42.57 45.42
C THR A 30 26.57 41.15 45.13
N GLY A 31 27.22 40.18 45.78
CA GLY A 31 26.81 38.78 45.70
C GLY A 31 25.43 38.53 46.32
N ASP A 32 25.11 39.20 47.42
CA ASP A 32 23.87 38.97 48.16
C ASP A 32 22.64 39.46 47.39
N THR A 33 22.74 40.62 46.71
CA THR A 33 21.67 41.12 45.84
C THR A 33 21.40 40.17 44.68
N SER A 34 22.44 39.50 44.15
CA SER A 34 22.28 38.50 43.09
C SER A 34 21.44 37.29 43.52
N VAL A 35 21.64 36.80 44.75
CA VAL A 35 20.86 35.67 45.29
C VAL A 35 19.41 36.10 45.51
N GLN A 36 19.19 37.31 46.03
CA GLN A 36 17.85 37.86 46.22
C GLN A 36 17.10 37.98 44.87
N CYS A 37 17.74 38.52 43.83
CA CYS A 37 17.15 38.61 42.50
C CYS A 37 16.82 37.23 41.91
N ILE A 38 17.70 36.24 42.08
CA ILE A 38 17.45 34.87 41.60
C ILE A 38 16.25 34.24 42.32
N ASN A 39 16.16 34.40 43.64
CA ASN A 39 15.04 33.88 44.41
C ASN A 39 13.73 34.56 44.00
N PHE A 40 13.75 35.88 43.79
CA PHE A 40 12.60 36.63 43.29
C PHE A 40 12.11 36.11 41.92
N LEU A 41 13.02 35.86 40.97
CA LEU A 41 12.63 35.29 39.67
C LEU A 41 12.00 33.89 39.80
N LYS A 42 12.51 33.07 40.72
CA LYS A 42 11.98 31.72 40.97
C LYS A 42 10.63 31.74 41.67
N GLU A 43 10.45 32.62 42.66
CA GLU A 43 9.20 32.75 43.40
C GLU A 43 8.04 33.22 42.52
N HIS A 44 8.34 34.02 41.50
CA HIS A 44 7.34 34.60 40.60
C HIS A 44 7.31 33.99 39.18
N ASP A 45 8.09 32.94 38.93
CA ASP A 45 8.22 32.26 37.62
C ASP A 45 8.46 33.23 36.44
N LEU A 46 9.37 34.19 36.64
CA LEU A 46 9.66 35.27 35.67
C LEU A 46 10.72 34.90 34.63
N GLY A 47 11.02 33.60 34.49
CA GLY A 47 12.00 33.08 33.54
C GLY A 47 13.45 33.13 34.05
N ARG A 48 14.41 33.19 33.12
CA ARG A 48 15.84 33.05 33.39
C ARG A 48 16.59 34.30 32.98
N ALA A 49 17.38 34.85 33.91
CA ALA A 49 18.32 35.94 33.65
C ALA A 49 19.75 35.54 34.05
N THR A 50 20.74 36.25 33.53
CA THR A 50 22.14 36.11 33.94
C THR A 50 22.61 37.42 34.56
N PHE A 51 23.20 37.30 35.76
CA PHE A 51 23.65 38.43 36.56
C PHE A 51 25.18 38.49 36.60
N SER A 52 25.72 39.69 36.52
CA SER A 52 27.15 39.98 36.66
C SER A 52 27.35 40.82 37.91
N VAL A 53 28.17 40.34 38.85
CA VAL A 53 28.39 41.01 40.14
C VAL A 53 29.65 41.86 40.07
N LEU A 54 29.49 43.18 40.19
CA LEU A 54 30.57 44.15 40.04
C LEU A 54 31.67 43.98 41.09
N GLU A 55 31.31 43.73 42.35
CA GLU A 55 32.25 43.47 43.46
C GLU A 55 33.25 42.35 43.11
N ARG A 56 32.81 41.31 42.40
CA ARG A 56 33.65 40.16 42.03
C ARG A 56 34.56 40.41 40.82
N MET A 57 34.35 41.53 40.12
CA MET A 57 35.05 41.87 38.87
C MET A 57 36.16 42.89 39.07
N GLU A 58 36.33 43.47 40.25
CA GLU A 58 37.23 44.62 40.47
C GLU A 58 38.69 44.38 40.04
N ARG A 59 39.17 43.13 40.12
CA ARG A 59 40.50 42.72 39.59
C ARG A 59 40.72 43.07 38.11
N ASN A 60 39.63 43.18 37.35
CA ASN A 60 39.64 43.49 35.93
C ASN A 60 39.98 44.96 35.66
N ARG A 61 39.74 45.88 36.61
CA ARG A 61 40.09 47.30 36.45
C ARG A 61 41.58 47.47 36.15
N ALA A 62 42.42 46.84 36.97
CA ALA A 62 43.85 46.89 36.82
C ALA A 62 44.32 46.24 35.51
N GLN A 63 43.59 45.26 34.96
CA GLN A 63 43.92 44.64 33.68
C GLN A 63 43.51 45.53 32.49
N ALA A 64 42.34 46.16 32.58
CA ALA A 64 41.82 47.07 31.56
C ALA A 64 42.79 48.24 31.29
N MET A 65 43.37 48.79 32.36
CA MET A 65 44.29 49.95 32.30
C MET A 65 45.72 49.59 31.91
N LYS A 66 46.07 48.31 31.74
CA LYS A 66 47.42 47.95 31.30
C LYS A 66 47.62 48.41 29.85
N PRO A 67 48.80 48.96 29.51
CA PRO A 67 49.16 49.21 28.12
C PRO A 67 49.02 47.93 27.31
N PHE A 68 48.20 47.97 26.26
CA PHE A 68 47.96 46.85 25.38
C PHE A 68 48.54 47.16 24.00
N HIS A 69 49.42 46.29 23.51
CA HIS A 69 49.97 46.37 22.16
C HIS A 69 49.49 45.14 21.39
N GLY A 70 48.50 45.35 20.54
CA GLY A 70 47.95 44.31 19.66
C GLY A 70 48.91 44.01 18.51
N PRO A 71 48.90 42.77 17.99
CA PRO A 71 49.60 42.44 16.75
C PRO A 71 48.99 43.23 15.58
N GLU A 72 49.85 43.61 14.62
CA GLU A 72 49.44 44.22 13.34
C GLU A 72 48.60 45.51 13.46
N ASN A 73 48.71 46.25 14.57
CA ASN A 73 47.91 47.44 14.87
C ASN A 73 46.39 47.19 14.88
N VAL A 74 45.98 45.95 15.12
CA VAL A 74 44.57 45.59 15.23
C VAL A 74 44.02 46.11 16.56
N PRO A 75 42.91 46.89 16.55
CA PRO A 75 42.38 47.48 17.77
C PRO A 75 41.72 46.42 18.67
N ARG A 76 41.79 46.65 19.99
CA ARG A 76 41.08 45.87 21.01
C ARG A 76 39.69 46.46 21.21
N LEU A 77 38.66 45.60 21.27
CA LEU A 77 37.26 46.01 21.46
C LEU A 77 37.06 46.95 22.66
N PHE A 78 37.73 46.66 23.77
CA PHE A 78 37.65 47.48 24.99
C PHE A 78 38.05 48.94 24.74
N ASP A 79 39.10 49.16 23.94
CA ASP A 79 39.63 50.52 23.68
C ASP A 79 38.77 51.31 22.69
N LEU A 80 37.85 50.62 21.98
CA LEU A 80 36.88 51.23 21.08
C LEU A 80 35.61 51.69 21.81
N LEU A 81 35.44 51.32 23.09
CA LEU A 81 34.27 51.70 23.88
C LEU A 81 34.37 53.14 24.38
N HIS A 82 33.25 53.85 24.31
CA HIS A 82 33.03 55.12 25.00
C HIS A 82 32.29 54.82 26.31
N ILE A 83 33.05 54.81 27.40
CA ILE A 83 32.57 54.46 28.74
C ILE A 83 32.05 55.73 29.43
N GLN A 84 30.80 55.70 29.90
CA GLN A 84 30.18 56.87 30.52
C GLN A 84 30.62 57.06 31.98
N ASN A 85 30.85 55.96 32.70
CA ASN A 85 31.24 55.95 34.10
C ASN A 85 32.30 54.89 34.38
N ASP A 86 33.43 55.33 34.92
CA ASP A 86 34.59 54.49 35.26
C ASP A 86 34.27 53.37 36.25
N ALA A 87 33.21 53.50 37.04
CA ALA A 87 32.75 52.45 37.94
C ALA A 87 32.49 51.13 37.20
N TYR A 88 32.08 51.18 35.93
CA TYR A 88 31.70 50.00 35.13
C TYR A 88 32.82 49.41 34.28
N ILE A 89 34.01 50.02 34.28
CA ILE A 89 35.20 49.49 33.61
C ILE A 89 35.48 48.00 33.92
N PRO A 90 35.38 47.52 35.18
CA PRO A 90 35.63 46.11 35.49
C PRO A 90 34.66 45.17 34.79
N ALA A 91 33.39 45.59 34.64
CA ALA A 91 32.33 44.81 33.99
C ALA A 91 32.48 44.85 32.46
N LEU A 92 32.78 46.01 31.88
CA LEU A 92 32.99 46.14 30.44
C LEU A 92 34.22 45.34 30.00
N TYR A 93 35.33 45.43 30.74
CA TYR A 93 36.52 44.62 30.46
C TYR A 93 36.29 43.11 30.69
N PHE A 94 35.46 42.72 31.66
CA PHE A 94 35.08 41.31 31.85
C PHE A 94 34.47 40.72 30.56
N VAL A 95 33.64 41.52 29.89
CA VAL A 95 32.88 41.10 28.71
C VAL A 95 33.72 41.16 27.43
N THR A 96 34.49 42.23 27.23
CA THR A 96 35.30 42.40 26.02
C THR A 96 36.66 41.69 26.10
N GLN A 97 37.28 41.69 27.28
CA GLN A 97 38.66 41.23 27.51
C GLN A 97 39.63 41.80 26.45
N ASP A 98 40.76 41.10 26.23
CA ASP A 98 41.66 41.35 25.11
C ASP A 98 41.15 40.71 23.81
N THR A 99 39.91 41.03 23.43
CA THR A 99 39.33 40.65 22.12
C THR A 99 39.69 41.71 21.08
N LEU A 100 40.26 41.27 19.97
CA LEU A 100 40.70 42.11 18.86
C LEU A 100 39.66 42.17 17.74
N VAL A 101 39.64 43.26 16.96
CA VAL A 101 38.73 43.41 15.81
C VAL A 101 39.49 43.45 14.49
N ALA A 102 39.42 42.36 13.73
CA ALA A 102 40.01 42.23 12.40
C ALA A 102 39.03 42.67 11.30
N ASN A 103 39.55 43.03 10.13
CA ASN A 103 38.74 43.39 8.97
C ASN A 103 38.18 42.17 8.25
N ASN A 104 38.93 41.06 8.22
CA ASN A 104 38.58 39.85 7.49
C ASN A 104 38.97 38.56 8.25
N LEU A 105 38.45 37.43 7.78
CA LEU A 105 38.65 36.13 8.44
C LEU A 105 40.11 35.64 8.36
N GLU A 106 40.83 35.98 7.29
CA GLU A 106 42.24 35.60 7.11
C GLU A 106 43.12 36.25 8.19
N GLU A 107 42.95 37.55 8.41
CA GLU A 107 43.59 38.32 9.48
C GLU A 107 43.19 37.78 10.85
N ALA A 108 41.89 37.53 11.08
CA ALA A 108 41.41 36.96 12.35
C ALA A 108 42.00 35.58 12.64
N THR A 109 42.11 34.72 11.62
CA THR A 109 42.66 33.37 11.77
C THR A 109 44.15 33.40 12.03
N ARG A 110 44.89 34.24 11.29
CA ARG A 110 46.34 34.41 11.45
C ARG A 110 46.68 34.86 12.87
N ILE A 111 46.04 35.92 13.35
CA ILE A 111 46.25 36.45 14.71
C ILE A 111 45.72 35.49 15.78
N GLY A 112 44.53 34.92 15.58
CA GLY A 112 43.87 34.06 16.56
C GLY A 112 44.61 32.74 16.79
N MET A 113 45.16 32.15 15.72
CA MET A 113 45.93 30.90 15.79
C MET A 113 47.40 31.11 16.18
N GLY A 114 47.86 32.35 16.28
CA GLY A 114 49.23 32.68 16.68
C GLY A 114 50.24 32.68 15.52
N ILE A 115 49.76 32.72 14.28
CA ILE A 115 50.56 32.71 13.06
C ILE A 115 51.07 34.14 12.84
N GLY A 116 52.39 34.36 12.92
CA GLY A 116 52.98 35.71 12.79
C GLY A 116 52.97 36.55 14.07
N THR A 117 52.57 35.98 15.21
CA THR A 117 52.53 36.64 16.53
C THR A 117 53.38 35.89 17.58
N GLU A 118 54.49 35.29 17.14
CA GLU A 118 55.42 34.52 18.00
C GLU A 118 54.72 33.38 18.80
N GLY A 119 53.64 32.81 18.24
CA GLY A 119 52.86 31.75 18.87
C GLY A 119 51.84 32.24 19.91
N LYS A 120 51.76 33.54 20.18
CA LYS A 120 50.78 34.12 21.10
C LYS A 120 49.41 34.23 20.44
N ARG A 121 48.42 33.55 21.01
CA ARG A 121 47.03 33.53 20.52
C ARG A 121 46.18 34.63 21.13
N TYR A 122 45.30 35.20 20.32
CA TYR A 122 44.33 36.20 20.72
C TYR A 122 42.92 35.75 20.37
N ARG A 123 41.94 36.34 21.05
CA ARG A 123 40.54 36.19 20.64
C ARG A 123 40.29 37.29 19.63
N VAL A 124 39.82 36.96 18.44
CA VAL A 124 39.65 37.93 17.36
C VAL A 124 38.26 37.78 16.77
N VAL A 125 37.59 38.91 16.52
CA VAL A 125 36.32 38.97 15.82
C VAL A 125 36.47 39.80 14.55
N THR A 126 35.84 39.39 13.45
CA THR A 126 35.81 40.18 12.22
C THR A 126 34.72 41.24 12.26
N LEU A 127 34.83 42.30 11.46
CA LEU A 127 33.73 43.27 11.26
C LEU A 127 32.43 42.60 10.76
N SER A 128 32.54 41.44 10.12
CA SER A 128 31.41 40.64 9.65
C SER A 128 30.78 39.75 10.74
N GLY A 129 31.45 39.57 11.89
CA GLY A 129 30.96 38.77 13.01
C GLY A 129 31.54 37.36 13.13
N ASP A 130 32.57 37.01 12.36
CA ASP A 130 33.26 35.72 12.54
C ASP A 130 34.22 35.82 13.74
N VAL A 131 34.23 34.80 14.60
CA VAL A 131 35.02 34.77 15.84
C VAL A 131 36.03 33.63 15.79
N VAL A 132 37.29 33.95 16.09
CA VAL A 132 38.37 32.99 16.34
C VAL A 132 38.76 33.11 17.81
N ASP A 133 38.54 32.05 18.58
CA ASP A 133 38.84 32.02 20.00
C ASP A 133 40.27 31.53 20.28
N LYS A 134 40.83 31.95 21.42
CA LYS A 134 42.16 31.51 21.91
C LYS A 134 42.22 30.00 22.10
N SER A 135 41.08 29.36 22.36
CA SER A 135 40.95 27.89 22.46
C SER A 135 41.22 27.17 21.13
N GLY A 136 41.21 27.89 20.00
CA GLY A 136 41.25 27.32 18.65
C GLY A 136 39.86 27.05 18.06
N THR A 137 38.79 27.38 18.78
CA THR A 137 37.43 27.33 18.23
C THR A 137 37.22 28.48 17.24
N MET A 138 36.59 28.19 16.11
CA MET A 138 36.21 29.19 15.11
C MET A 138 34.70 29.13 14.92
N SER A 139 34.05 30.30 14.84
CA SER A 139 32.62 30.45 14.65
C SER A 139 32.38 31.49 13.55
N GLY A 140 31.61 31.16 12.53
CA GLY A 140 31.33 32.05 11.40
C GLY A 140 30.26 31.48 10.48
N GLY A 141 29.64 32.33 9.66
CA GLY A 141 28.68 31.95 8.62
C GLY A 141 27.40 32.80 8.53
N GLY A 142 26.50 32.41 7.62
CA GLY A 142 25.07 32.75 7.61
C GLY A 142 24.62 34.12 7.07
N LYS A 143 23.29 34.25 6.88
CA LYS A 143 22.59 35.52 6.59
C LYS A 143 22.19 36.30 7.86
N GLN A 144 22.15 35.62 9.01
CA GLN A 144 21.84 36.25 10.29
C GLN A 144 23.12 36.57 11.04
N VAL A 145 23.24 37.84 11.42
CA VAL A 145 24.36 38.39 12.16
C VAL A 145 23.82 38.98 13.45
N SER A 146 24.54 38.78 14.56
CA SER A 146 24.17 39.42 15.81
C SER A 146 24.50 40.91 15.71
N ARG A 147 23.49 41.76 15.90
CA ARG A 147 23.59 43.22 15.83
C ARG A 147 22.77 43.83 16.95
N GLY A 148 23.12 45.05 17.33
CA GLY A 148 22.27 45.87 18.18
C GLY A 148 22.34 45.56 19.67
N ARG A 149 23.24 44.69 20.16
CA ARG A 149 23.33 44.38 21.59
C ARG A 149 23.84 45.56 22.44
N MET A 150 24.54 46.50 21.83
CA MET A 150 25.00 47.74 22.47
C MET A 150 23.97 48.86 22.40
N SER A 151 22.96 48.74 21.54
CA SER A 151 21.90 49.73 21.37
C SER A 151 20.61 49.25 22.00
N ALA A 152 20.06 49.99 22.95
CA ALA A 152 18.80 49.64 23.62
C ALA A 152 17.58 49.48 22.67
N ASN A 153 17.69 49.88 21.41
CA ASN A 153 16.59 50.04 20.47
C ASN A 153 16.56 49.03 19.30
N ILE A 154 17.44 48.02 19.26
CA ILE A 154 17.47 47.04 18.16
C ILE A 154 17.27 45.64 18.72
N GLN A 155 16.10 45.41 19.29
CA GLN A 155 15.52 44.07 19.30
C GLN A 155 14.79 43.94 17.97
N GLN A 156 15.13 42.93 17.16
CA GLN A 156 14.24 42.48 16.10
C GLN A 156 12.99 41.90 16.77
N GLU A 157 12.10 42.79 17.22
CA GLU A 157 10.79 42.43 17.71
C GLU A 157 10.00 41.98 16.49
N PHE A 158 9.92 40.66 16.30
CA PHE A 158 8.76 40.13 15.63
C PHE A 158 7.56 40.63 16.41
N SER A 159 6.74 41.46 15.77
CA SER A 159 5.53 42.00 16.42
C SER A 159 4.69 40.83 16.92
N PRO A 160 4.03 40.92 18.09
CA PRO A 160 3.12 39.86 18.56
C PRO A 160 2.09 39.47 17.49
N VAL A 161 1.68 40.43 16.64
CA VAL A 161 0.78 40.18 15.48
C VAL A 161 1.44 39.30 14.42
N GLN A 162 2.73 39.48 14.15
CA GLN A 162 3.48 38.63 13.22
C GLN A 162 3.62 37.21 13.77
N ILE A 163 3.91 37.07 15.07
CA ILE A 163 3.99 35.77 15.73
C ILE A 163 2.64 35.05 15.65
N GLU A 164 1.55 35.72 16.01
CA GLU A 164 0.19 35.16 15.93
C GLU A 164 -0.19 34.76 14.50
N SER A 165 0.19 35.57 13.50
CA SER A 165 -0.03 35.22 12.10
C SER A 165 0.73 33.96 11.67
N LEU A 166 1.99 33.83 12.10
CA LEU A 166 2.83 32.67 11.81
C LEU A 166 2.32 31.41 12.53
N GLU A 167 1.83 31.55 13.76
CA GLU A 167 1.20 30.45 14.51
C GLU A 167 -0.07 29.98 13.82
N LYS A 168 -0.91 30.92 13.35
CA LYS A 168 -2.12 30.61 12.60
C LYS A 168 -1.81 29.90 11.28
N ASP A 169 -0.82 30.37 10.55
CA ASP A 169 -0.41 29.73 9.29
C ASP A 169 0.20 28.35 9.54
N THR A 170 0.99 28.19 10.60
CA THR A 170 1.51 26.89 11.03
C THR A 170 0.37 25.92 11.37
N ALA A 171 -0.68 26.39 12.04
CA ALA A 171 -1.85 25.58 12.35
C ALA A 171 -2.61 25.15 11.08
N LYS A 172 -2.79 26.06 10.12
CA LYS A 172 -3.40 25.72 8.82
C LYS A 172 -2.59 24.68 8.06
N LEU A 173 -1.27 24.90 7.93
CA LEU A 173 -0.35 23.98 7.26
C LEU A 173 -0.35 22.59 7.90
N LYS A 174 -0.42 22.51 9.24
CA LYS A 174 -0.57 21.23 9.95
C LYS A 174 -1.89 20.53 9.60
N HIS A 175 -3.00 21.27 9.58
CA HIS A 175 -4.30 20.71 9.21
C HIS A 175 -4.30 20.19 7.75
N GLU A 176 -3.79 20.98 6.81
CA GLU A 176 -3.66 20.57 5.41
C GLU A 176 -2.79 19.32 5.27
N LEU A 177 -1.67 19.25 5.99
CA LEU A 177 -0.80 18.08 6.00
C LEU A 177 -1.55 16.82 6.47
N GLU A 178 -2.34 16.91 7.53
CA GLU A 178 -3.16 15.79 8.02
C GLU A 178 -4.21 15.34 6.98
N GLU A 179 -4.86 16.28 6.29
CA GLU A 179 -5.80 15.96 5.22
C GLU A 179 -5.11 15.27 4.04
N TYR A 180 -3.96 15.77 3.59
CA TYR A 180 -3.18 15.15 2.52
C TYR A 180 -2.70 13.75 2.92
N GLN A 181 -2.29 13.54 4.16
CA GLN A 181 -1.92 12.22 4.67
C GLN A 181 -3.10 11.24 4.67
N LYS A 182 -4.30 11.68 5.08
CA LYS A 182 -5.52 10.87 5.00
C LYS A 182 -5.85 10.49 3.56
N ARG A 183 -5.81 11.47 2.64
CA ARG A 183 -6.06 11.23 1.20
C ARG A 183 -5.04 10.26 0.60
N LYS A 184 -3.76 10.40 0.96
CA LYS A 184 -2.69 9.49 0.54
C LYS A 184 -2.98 8.05 0.98
N ARG A 185 -3.33 7.83 2.26
CA ARG A 185 -3.66 6.49 2.77
C ARG A 185 -4.83 5.84 2.01
N VAL A 186 -5.89 6.60 1.75
CA VAL A 186 -7.04 6.10 0.98
C VAL A 186 -6.63 5.73 -0.45
N ALA A 187 -5.81 6.56 -1.11
CA ALA A 187 -5.31 6.28 -2.44
C ALA A 187 -4.41 5.03 -2.47
N GLU A 188 -3.52 4.86 -1.48
CA GLU A 188 -2.66 3.68 -1.34
C GLU A 188 -3.48 2.41 -1.11
N SER A 189 -4.51 2.45 -0.26
CA SER A 189 -5.42 1.31 -0.08
C SER A 189 -6.16 0.96 -1.37
N LYS A 190 -6.65 1.95 -2.12
CA LYS A 190 -7.31 1.72 -3.42
C LYS A 190 -6.34 1.13 -4.45
N LEU A 191 -5.10 1.61 -4.48
CA LEU A 191 -4.07 1.10 -5.38
C LEU A 191 -3.72 -0.36 -5.07
N SER A 192 -3.60 -0.71 -3.79
CA SER A 192 -3.39 -2.11 -3.36
C SER A 192 -4.53 -3.03 -3.80
N LEU A 193 -5.79 -2.61 -3.61
CA LEU A 193 -6.96 -3.37 -4.06
C LEU A 193 -6.96 -3.58 -5.58
N LEU A 194 -6.71 -2.52 -6.36
CA LEU A 194 -6.63 -2.60 -7.81
C LEU A 194 -5.50 -3.51 -8.28
N GLN A 195 -4.35 -3.51 -7.59
CA GLN A 195 -3.25 -4.43 -7.89
C GLN A 195 -3.64 -5.89 -7.69
N THR A 196 -4.36 -6.21 -6.61
CA THR A 196 -4.89 -7.57 -6.39
C THR A 196 -5.88 -7.95 -7.49
N GLU A 197 -6.79 -7.05 -7.85
CA GLU A 197 -7.78 -7.29 -8.92
C GLU A 197 -7.12 -7.52 -10.29
N VAL A 198 -6.06 -6.79 -10.61
CA VAL A 198 -5.26 -7.01 -11.82
C VAL A 198 -4.64 -8.41 -11.81
N GLN A 199 -4.00 -8.83 -10.71
CA GLN A 199 -3.39 -10.17 -10.60
C GLN A 199 -4.42 -11.30 -10.74
N GLU A 200 -5.60 -11.14 -10.14
CA GLU A 200 -6.70 -12.10 -10.28
C GLU A 200 -7.19 -12.18 -11.73
N ASN A 201 -7.36 -11.04 -12.39
CA ASN A 201 -7.80 -10.99 -13.78
C ASN A 201 -6.74 -11.56 -14.74
N GLU A 202 -5.46 -11.29 -14.54
CA GLU A 202 -4.36 -11.91 -15.29
C GLU A 202 -4.38 -13.44 -15.14
N SER A 203 -4.57 -13.94 -13.91
CA SER A 203 -4.69 -15.38 -13.64
C SER A 203 -5.91 -16.00 -14.32
N ARG A 204 -7.05 -15.29 -14.35
CA ARG A 204 -8.27 -15.74 -15.06
C ARG A 204 -8.07 -15.75 -16.57
N LEU A 205 -7.39 -14.74 -17.11
CA LEU A 205 -7.08 -14.65 -18.54
C LEU A 205 -6.15 -15.78 -18.97
N GLN A 206 -5.13 -16.10 -18.16
CA GLN A 206 -4.24 -17.23 -18.41
C GLN A 206 -4.99 -18.56 -18.41
N LYS A 207 -5.90 -18.79 -17.44
CA LYS A 207 -6.76 -19.99 -17.42
C LYS A 207 -7.63 -20.09 -18.66
N ALA A 208 -8.32 -19.00 -19.02
CA ALA A 208 -9.17 -18.97 -20.21
C ALA A 208 -8.37 -19.21 -21.49
N SER A 209 -7.15 -18.69 -21.59
CA SER A 209 -6.25 -18.96 -22.73
C SER A 209 -5.91 -20.44 -22.83
N LEU A 210 -5.55 -21.08 -21.71
CA LEU A 210 -5.24 -22.52 -21.69
C LEU A 210 -6.48 -23.36 -22.07
N ASP A 211 -7.67 -22.97 -21.61
CA ASP A 211 -8.93 -23.64 -21.97
C ASP A 211 -9.23 -23.51 -23.46
N ILE A 212 -8.99 -22.34 -24.06
CA ILE A 212 -9.13 -22.10 -25.50
C ILE A 212 -8.14 -22.97 -26.29
N ASP A 213 -6.87 -22.98 -25.88
CA ASP A 213 -5.84 -23.78 -26.53
C ASP A 213 -6.20 -25.27 -26.48
N PHE A 214 -6.66 -25.75 -25.32
CA PHE A 214 -7.12 -27.12 -25.13
C PHE A 214 -8.34 -27.46 -26.01
N CYS A 215 -9.36 -26.59 -26.03
CA CYS A 215 -10.53 -26.78 -26.89
C CYS A 215 -10.15 -26.78 -28.37
N SER A 216 -9.24 -25.88 -28.79
CA SER A 216 -8.79 -25.80 -30.17
C SER A 216 -8.06 -27.07 -30.61
N ALA A 217 -7.18 -27.61 -29.75
CA ALA A 217 -6.49 -28.88 -29.99
C ALA A 217 -7.48 -30.04 -30.10
N GLN A 218 -8.49 -30.11 -29.22
CA GLN A 218 -9.56 -31.11 -29.34
C GLN A 218 -10.35 -30.97 -30.64
N CYS A 219 -10.71 -29.75 -31.05
CA CYS A 219 -11.40 -29.52 -32.31
C CYS A 219 -10.59 -30.03 -33.51
N GLU A 220 -9.27 -29.81 -33.53
CA GLU A 220 -8.41 -30.36 -34.59
C GLU A 220 -8.37 -31.89 -34.57
N VAL A 221 -8.28 -32.53 -33.39
CA VAL A 221 -8.37 -33.99 -33.27
C VAL A 221 -9.74 -34.52 -33.75
N TYR A 222 -10.84 -33.86 -33.39
CA TYR A 222 -12.16 -34.26 -33.86
C TYR A 222 -12.32 -34.05 -35.37
N LYS A 223 -11.72 -32.99 -35.95
CA LYS A 223 -11.70 -32.79 -37.41
C LYS A 223 -10.92 -33.89 -38.12
N THR A 224 -9.75 -34.29 -37.60
CA THR A 224 -8.98 -35.39 -38.21
C THR A 224 -9.72 -36.71 -38.11
N GLN A 225 -10.31 -37.03 -36.95
CA GLN A 225 -11.16 -38.20 -36.78
C GLN A 225 -12.38 -38.19 -37.71
N LEU A 226 -13.02 -37.03 -37.89
CA LEU A 226 -14.14 -36.87 -38.83
C LEU A 226 -13.67 -37.11 -40.27
N ASN A 227 -12.51 -36.57 -40.66
CA ASN A 227 -11.94 -36.77 -41.99
C ASN A 227 -11.56 -38.23 -42.24
N GLU A 228 -10.98 -38.92 -41.26
CA GLU A 228 -10.70 -40.35 -41.34
C GLU A 228 -11.98 -41.18 -41.46
N LEU A 229 -13.02 -40.87 -40.69
CA LEU A 229 -14.32 -41.51 -40.80
C LEU A 229 -14.99 -41.23 -42.15
N MET A 230 -14.86 -40.01 -42.70
CA MET A 230 -15.36 -39.67 -44.03
C MET A 230 -14.56 -40.36 -45.14
N SER A 231 -13.25 -40.52 -45.00
CA SER A 231 -12.42 -41.26 -45.95
C SER A 231 -12.64 -42.77 -45.86
N ASN A 232 -12.96 -43.29 -44.67
CA ASN A 232 -13.33 -44.68 -44.43
C ASN A 232 -14.82 -44.96 -44.70
N ARG A 233 -15.63 -43.93 -45.05
CA ARG A 233 -16.89 -44.21 -45.72
C ARG A 233 -16.54 -44.83 -47.05
N VAL A 234 -16.67 -46.16 -47.11
CA VAL A 234 -16.83 -46.91 -48.35
C VAL A 234 -17.72 -46.07 -49.26
N THR A 235 -17.15 -45.57 -50.36
CA THR A 235 -17.93 -44.98 -51.44
C THR A 235 -18.84 -46.09 -51.91
N VAL A 236 -20.05 -46.14 -51.36
CA VAL A 236 -21.06 -47.10 -51.80
C VAL A 236 -21.35 -46.68 -53.24
N ASP A 237 -20.90 -47.49 -54.20
CA ASP A 237 -21.11 -47.22 -55.62
C ASP A 237 -22.61 -46.99 -55.83
N PRO A 238 -23.05 -45.80 -56.27
CA PRO A 238 -24.46 -45.49 -56.44
C PRO A 238 -25.18 -46.54 -57.29
N LYS A 239 -24.47 -47.17 -58.24
CA LYS A 239 -25.01 -48.25 -59.07
C LYS A 239 -25.25 -49.55 -58.29
N GLU A 240 -24.42 -49.84 -57.29
CA GLU A 240 -24.59 -51.03 -56.46
C GLU A 240 -25.73 -50.83 -55.45
N VAL A 241 -25.91 -49.61 -54.93
CA VAL A 241 -27.11 -49.24 -54.14
C VAL A 241 -28.38 -49.38 -54.97
N GLU A 242 -28.41 -48.82 -56.18
CA GLU A 242 -29.56 -48.91 -57.07
C GLU A 242 -29.87 -50.37 -57.47
N ARG A 243 -28.83 -51.19 -57.71
CA ARG A 243 -28.98 -52.63 -57.96
C ARG A 243 -29.57 -53.36 -56.75
N LEU A 244 -29.09 -53.06 -55.54
CA LEU A 244 -29.56 -53.69 -54.31
C LEU A 244 -30.98 -53.25 -53.95
N GLU A 245 -31.34 -51.98 -54.14
CA GLU A 245 -32.71 -51.47 -53.96
C GLU A 245 -33.69 -52.12 -54.95
N LYS A 246 -33.26 -52.29 -56.20
CA LYS A 246 -34.07 -52.99 -57.21
C LYS A 246 -34.29 -54.45 -56.84
N ARG A 247 -33.23 -55.17 -56.44
CA ARG A 247 -33.34 -56.54 -55.91
C ARG A 247 -34.20 -56.63 -54.64
N TYR A 248 -34.12 -55.62 -53.77
CA TYR A 248 -34.94 -55.57 -52.57
C TYR A 248 -36.42 -55.42 -52.93
N LYS A 249 -36.77 -54.49 -53.84
CA LYS A 249 -38.15 -54.35 -54.34
C LYS A 249 -38.65 -55.62 -55.01
N GLU A 250 -37.84 -56.24 -55.88
CA GLU A 250 -38.19 -57.51 -56.51
C GLU A 250 -38.43 -58.62 -55.47
N CYS A 251 -37.55 -58.77 -54.48
CA CYS A 251 -37.75 -59.72 -53.38
C CYS A 251 -38.99 -59.38 -52.53
N GLN A 252 -39.27 -58.10 -52.31
CA GLN A 252 -40.42 -57.66 -51.52
C GLN A 252 -41.74 -57.90 -52.25
N ASP A 253 -41.77 -57.69 -53.56
CA ASP A 253 -42.93 -58.01 -54.41
C ASP A 253 -43.17 -59.52 -54.45
N VAL A 254 -42.11 -60.32 -54.60
CA VAL A 254 -42.20 -61.79 -54.52
C VAL A 254 -42.68 -62.24 -53.15
N TYR A 255 -42.15 -61.65 -52.07
CA TYR A 255 -42.59 -61.94 -50.70
C TYR A 255 -44.08 -61.62 -50.52
N ASN A 256 -44.54 -60.46 -50.95
CA ASN A 256 -45.96 -60.06 -50.85
C ASN A 256 -46.87 -60.98 -51.67
N GLN A 257 -46.44 -61.42 -52.86
CA GLN A 257 -47.18 -62.38 -53.67
C GLN A 257 -47.24 -63.77 -53.02
N ILE A 258 -46.14 -64.23 -52.43
CA ILE A 258 -46.11 -65.50 -51.70
C ILE A 258 -46.97 -65.40 -50.44
N HIS A 259 -46.87 -64.30 -49.68
CA HIS A 259 -47.61 -64.09 -48.46
C HIS A 259 -49.12 -64.00 -48.71
N THR A 260 -49.56 -63.32 -49.77
CA THR A 260 -50.98 -63.29 -50.17
C THR A 260 -51.50 -64.65 -50.62
N LYS A 261 -50.69 -65.44 -51.35
CA LYS A 261 -51.05 -66.83 -51.69
C LYS A 261 -51.10 -67.72 -50.45
N PHE A 262 -50.15 -67.57 -49.53
CA PHE A 262 -50.10 -68.31 -48.28
C PHE A 262 -51.32 -68.01 -47.41
N SER A 263 -51.66 -66.73 -47.21
CA SER A 263 -52.83 -66.33 -46.43
C SER A 263 -54.16 -66.82 -47.05
N LYS A 264 -54.28 -66.85 -48.39
CA LYS A 264 -55.44 -67.47 -49.05
C LYS A 264 -55.51 -68.97 -48.79
N SER A 265 -54.39 -69.68 -48.91
CA SER A 265 -54.33 -71.11 -48.64
C SER A 265 -54.62 -71.44 -47.17
N GLU A 266 -54.14 -70.60 -46.24
CA GLU A 266 -54.37 -70.73 -44.80
C GLU A 266 -55.86 -70.55 -44.47
N ALA A 267 -56.52 -69.53 -45.05
CA ALA A 267 -57.96 -69.33 -44.90
C ALA A 267 -58.80 -70.45 -45.56
N GLU A 268 -58.32 -71.08 -46.63
CA GLU A 268 -58.95 -72.26 -47.22
C GLU A 268 -58.81 -73.50 -46.33
N VAL A 269 -57.64 -73.69 -45.71
CA VAL A 269 -57.41 -74.76 -44.73
C VAL A 269 -58.30 -74.57 -43.51
N GLU A 270 -58.39 -73.35 -42.97
CA GLU A 270 -59.24 -73.05 -41.81
C GLU A 270 -60.73 -73.33 -42.12
N LYS A 271 -61.21 -72.93 -43.31
CA LYS A 271 -62.58 -73.27 -43.77
C LYS A 271 -62.80 -74.77 -43.96
N LEU A 272 -61.79 -75.50 -44.41
CA LEU A 272 -61.87 -76.96 -44.53
C LEU A 272 -61.89 -77.63 -43.16
N ASP A 273 -61.09 -77.16 -42.20
CA ASP A 273 -61.10 -77.63 -40.82
C ASP A 273 -62.44 -77.35 -40.12
N GLU A 274 -63.03 -76.17 -40.32
CA GLU A 274 -64.38 -75.86 -39.85
C GLU A 274 -65.43 -76.82 -40.45
N ARG A 275 -65.35 -77.11 -41.75
CA ARG A 275 -66.26 -78.05 -42.42
C ARG A 275 -66.06 -79.50 -41.96
N ILE A 276 -64.82 -79.92 -41.74
CA ILE A 276 -64.49 -81.25 -41.22
C ILE A 276 -65.04 -81.39 -39.80
N ASN A 277 -64.83 -80.39 -38.94
CA ASN A 277 -65.33 -80.38 -37.58
C ASN A 277 -66.87 -80.40 -37.54
N ALA A 278 -67.55 -79.64 -38.41
CA ALA A 278 -69.02 -79.64 -38.50
C ALA A 278 -69.59 -81.00 -38.97
N VAL A 279 -69.03 -81.59 -40.02
CA VAL A 279 -69.50 -82.89 -40.56
C VAL A 279 -69.17 -84.05 -39.62
N GLY A 280 -68.02 -83.99 -38.94
CA GLY A 280 -67.60 -84.98 -37.95
C GLY A 280 -68.48 -84.97 -36.70
N ALA A 281 -68.81 -83.78 -36.17
CA ALA A 281 -69.60 -83.65 -34.95
C ALA A 281 -71.03 -84.23 -35.10
N ASP A 282 -71.72 -83.94 -36.20
CA ASP A 282 -73.11 -84.37 -36.41
C ASP A 282 -73.24 -85.89 -36.61
N LYS A 283 -72.37 -86.48 -37.45
CA LYS A 283 -72.39 -87.93 -37.70
C LYS A 283 -71.95 -88.73 -36.49
N VAL A 284 -70.92 -88.27 -35.76
CA VAL A 284 -70.44 -88.96 -34.56
C VAL A 284 -71.48 -88.88 -33.43
N GLN A 285 -72.12 -87.72 -33.21
CA GLN A 285 -73.19 -87.62 -32.20
C GLN A 285 -74.41 -88.49 -32.55
N ALA A 286 -74.82 -88.55 -33.82
CA ALA A 286 -75.97 -89.38 -34.24
C ALA A 286 -75.70 -90.89 -34.06
N GLN A 287 -74.50 -91.35 -34.44
CA GLN A 287 -74.10 -92.75 -34.26
C GLN A 287 -73.93 -93.09 -32.77
N GLN A 288 -73.37 -92.19 -31.96
CA GLN A 288 -73.20 -92.42 -30.52
C GLN A 288 -74.56 -92.56 -29.80
N LYS A 289 -75.56 -91.75 -30.18
CA LYS A 289 -76.94 -91.89 -29.66
C LYS A 289 -77.56 -93.23 -30.02
N LYS A 290 -77.40 -93.70 -31.27
CA LYS A 290 -77.88 -95.02 -31.70
C LYS A 290 -77.18 -96.16 -30.97
N ILE A 291 -75.86 -96.11 -30.83
CA ILE A 291 -75.08 -97.14 -30.11
C ILE A 291 -75.54 -97.23 -28.64
N ASN A 292 -75.76 -96.09 -27.99
CA ASN A 292 -76.22 -96.08 -26.60
C ASN A 292 -77.65 -96.62 -26.45
N SER A 293 -78.55 -96.36 -27.41
CA SER A 293 -79.90 -96.95 -27.43
C SER A 293 -79.87 -98.47 -27.59
N VAL A 294 -79.13 -98.96 -28.58
CA VAL A 294 -79.03 -100.40 -28.87
C VAL A 294 -78.35 -101.14 -27.73
N LYS A 295 -77.31 -100.56 -27.10
CA LYS A 295 -76.70 -101.15 -25.89
C LYS A 295 -77.71 -101.30 -24.75
N LYS A 296 -78.55 -100.30 -24.53
CA LYS A 296 -79.58 -100.34 -23.49
C LYS A 296 -80.62 -101.42 -23.77
N GLU A 297 -81.11 -101.50 -25.01
CA GLU A 297 -82.03 -102.56 -25.44
C GLU A 297 -81.42 -103.96 -25.30
N LEU A 298 -80.12 -104.12 -25.60
CA LEU A 298 -79.40 -105.39 -25.50
C LEU A 298 -79.20 -105.81 -24.03
N ASP A 299 -78.93 -104.85 -23.14
CA ASP A 299 -78.84 -105.10 -21.70
C ASP A 299 -80.22 -105.45 -21.10
N ASP A 300 -81.30 -104.81 -21.55
CA ASP A 300 -82.67 -105.14 -21.16
C ASP A 300 -83.07 -106.55 -21.66
N LEU A 301 -82.73 -106.89 -22.91
CA LEU A 301 -82.95 -108.23 -23.48
C LEU A 301 -82.12 -109.30 -22.77
N LYS A 302 -80.85 -109.03 -22.44
CA LYS A 302 -80.02 -109.94 -21.64
C LYS A 302 -80.64 -110.14 -20.26
N SER A 303 -81.11 -109.08 -19.60
CA SER A 303 -81.79 -109.18 -18.31
C SER A 303 -83.05 -110.05 -18.41
N ASN A 304 -83.83 -109.89 -19.47
CA ASN A 304 -85.05 -110.67 -19.70
C ASN A 304 -84.77 -112.14 -20.04
N ILE A 305 -83.75 -112.43 -20.84
CA ILE A 305 -83.30 -113.81 -21.13
C ILE A 305 -82.76 -114.47 -19.86
N SER A 306 -81.97 -113.76 -19.05
CA SER A 306 -81.50 -114.28 -17.77
C SER A 306 -82.66 -114.57 -16.81
N LYS A 307 -83.73 -113.76 -16.80
CA LYS A 307 -84.95 -114.04 -16.01
C LYS A 307 -85.73 -115.24 -16.54
N ALA A 308 -85.81 -115.42 -17.86
CA ALA A 308 -86.52 -116.53 -18.49
C ALA A 308 -85.79 -117.87 -18.30
N ASN A 309 -84.46 -117.91 -18.39
CA ASN A 309 -83.66 -119.13 -18.22
C ASN A 309 -83.57 -119.64 -16.77
N VAL A 310 -83.91 -118.82 -15.77
CA VAL A 310 -83.97 -119.26 -14.37
C VAL A 310 -85.35 -119.84 -14.01
N SER A 311 -86.32 -119.77 -14.93
CA SER A 311 -87.73 -120.17 -14.70
C SER A 311 -88.15 -121.45 -15.47
N LEU A 312 -87.20 -122.17 -16.07
CA LEU A 312 -87.36 -123.49 -16.72
C LEU A 312 -86.50 -124.52 -15.98
#